data_AF-A0A1F9PEL0-F1
#
_entry.id   AF-A0A1F9PEL0-F1
#
_cell.length_a   1.000
_cell.length_b   1.000
_cell.length_c   1.000
_cell.angle_alpha   90.00
_cell.angle_beta   90.00
_cell.angle_gamma   90.00
#
_symmetry.space_group_name_H-M   'P 1'
#
loop_
_entity.id
_entity.type
_entity.pdbx_description
1 polymer ?
#
loop_
_entity_poly.entity_id
_entity_poly.type
_entity_poly.pdbx_seq_one_letter_code
_entity_poly.pdbx_strand_id
1 'polypeptide(L)'
;MLNYLYLMVCALFLCVTPVLSAEKSQTAFTQKDLAQMIVSHFAWSDGLPKEPADRDYLIILGGQRTFRYEAENAYNPKTDNVTVAEYSLYGRFSGKGWLLGVSEKTSANFTVQLPIGGVYSLKAAVKGDGFIWEVDGKEYKAGSTSGGFKEVDLGAMPVKPGVIKIKVTIPPQGGIDSFTFSAKDYNPIQPFTGWRFKEPLTTARLAEVGVSLMNIYHQLPEVKKDIPASVAAVDVALPTQDAMPTKINYLGAFKSHAWLRADFRGATIQLPIKVAETGIYGLWARALGQRLEGDVNGKAFVANGKPYLDMTELGLFRLDSGENMLTLKLPPMGGLDFIEFTRRGTSSLDFMNLVGLSGAPDRVISADEAKSFVKKISEKYPVRK
;
A
#
# COMPACT_ATOMS: atom_id res chain seq x y z
N MET A 1 78.28 -24.76 5.69
CA MET A 1 77.41 -23.68 6.22
C MET A 1 76.81 -22.78 5.15
N LEU A 2 77.48 -22.50 4.02
CA LEU A 2 76.96 -21.61 2.97
C LEU A 2 75.67 -22.09 2.27
N ASN A 3 75.48 -23.41 2.10
CA ASN A 3 74.31 -23.98 1.41
C ASN A 3 73.00 -23.93 2.21
N TYR A 4 73.07 -23.82 3.54
CA TYR A 4 71.88 -23.69 4.39
C TYR A 4 71.37 -22.24 4.43
N LEU A 5 72.25 -21.27 4.20
CA LEU A 5 71.88 -19.84 4.14
C LEU A 5 71.05 -19.54 2.89
N TYR A 6 71.38 -20.15 1.75
CA TYR A 6 70.64 -19.98 0.49
C TYR A 6 69.21 -20.57 0.56
N LEU A 7 69.07 -21.75 1.18
CA LEU A 7 67.78 -22.40 1.39
C LEU A 7 66.87 -21.60 2.35
N MET A 8 67.46 -20.97 3.36
CA MET A 8 66.70 -20.14 4.32
C MET A 8 66.25 -18.81 3.70
N VAL A 9 67.05 -18.20 2.81
CA VAL A 9 66.66 -16.97 2.07
C VAL A 9 65.60 -17.25 1.01
N CYS A 10 65.65 -18.38 0.30
CA CYS A 10 64.59 -18.78 -0.63
C CYS A 10 63.27 -19.14 0.08
N ALA A 11 63.32 -19.75 1.27
CA ALA A 11 62.14 -20.01 2.09
C ALA A 11 61.53 -18.71 2.66
N LEU A 12 62.35 -17.70 2.99
CA LEU A 12 61.84 -16.39 3.41
C LEU A 12 61.16 -15.63 2.27
N PHE A 13 61.66 -15.70 1.03
CA PHE A 13 61.04 -15.02 -0.12
C PHE A 13 59.72 -15.66 -0.60
N LEU A 14 59.49 -16.94 -0.32
CA LEU A 14 58.23 -17.62 -0.63
C LEU A 14 57.11 -17.36 0.41
N CYS A 15 57.41 -16.71 1.53
CA CYS A 15 56.43 -16.42 2.59
C CYS A 15 56.01 -14.94 2.68
N VAL A 16 56.49 -14.04 1.81
CA VAL A 16 56.18 -12.59 1.89
C VAL A 16 55.06 -12.15 0.92
N THR A 17 54.46 -13.04 0.13
CA THR A 17 53.34 -12.67 -0.74
C THR A 17 52.24 -13.72 -0.70
N PRO A 18 51.24 -13.56 0.21
CA PRO A 18 49.90 -13.22 -0.27
C PRO A 18 49.11 -12.40 0.77
N VAL A 19 49.36 -11.10 0.92
CA VAL A 19 48.50 -10.23 1.76
C VAL A 19 47.92 -9.05 0.95
N LEU A 20 48.18 -8.98 -0.35
CA LEU A 20 47.68 -7.89 -1.22
C LEU A 20 46.73 -8.36 -2.33
N SER A 21 46.09 -9.52 -2.17
CA SER A 21 44.75 -9.75 -2.74
C SER A 21 43.72 -9.55 -1.63
N ALA A 22 43.68 -8.35 -1.05
CA ALA A 22 42.40 -7.81 -0.67
C ALA A 22 41.63 -7.62 -1.98
N GLU A 23 40.98 -8.69 -2.45
CA GLU A 23 39.86 -8.56 -3.38
C GLU A 23 39.07 -7.37 -2.84
N LYS A 24 39.02 -6.29 -3.62
CA LYS A 24 38.04 -5.23 -3.38
C LYS A 24 36.72 -5.96 -3.37
N SER A 25 36.23 -6.27 -2.18
CA SER A 25 34.91 -6.85 -1.95
C SER A 25 33.97 -5.91 -2.67
N GLN A 26 33.60 -6.30 -3.89
CA GLN A 26 32.73 -5.53 -4.73
C GLN A 26 31.44 -5.53 -3.94
N THR A 27 31.08 -4.38 -3.37
CA THR A 27 29.91 -4.25 -2.50
C THR A 27 28.73 -4.87 -3.22
N ALA A 28 28.21 -5.98 -2.68
CA ALA A 28 27.18 -6.75 -3.33
C ALA A 28 25.98 -5.85 -3.63
N PHE A 29 25.43 -5.94 -4.83
CA PHE A 29 24.24 -5.17 -5.20
C PHE A 29 23.08 -5.59 -4.28
N THR A 30 22.54 -4.63 -3.54
CA THR A 30 21.60 -4.87 -2.45
C THR A 30 20.16 -4.71 -2.89
N GLN A 31 19.23 -5.12 -2.02
CA GLN A 31 17.82 -4.83 -2.23
C GLN A 31 17.52 -3.32 -2.23
N LYS A 32 18.31 -2.51 -1.50
CA LYS A 32 18.20 -1.05 -1.55
C LYS A 32 18.52 -0.53 -2.95
N ASP A 33 19.60 -1.01 -3.54
CA ASP A 33 20.03 -0.58 -4.88
C ASP A 33 18.96 -0.93 -5.94
N LEU A 34 18.31 -2.10 -5.80
CA LEU A 34 17.16 -2.46 -6.65
C LEU A 34 15.98 -1.51 -6.44
N ALA A 35 15.61 -1.20 -5.20
CA ALA A 35 14.51 -0.28 -4.90
C ALA A 35 14.75 1.11 -5.51
N GLN A 36 15.95 1.64 -5.36
CA GLN A 36 16.37 2.91 -5.98
C GLN A 36 16.34 2.83 -7.50
N MET A 37 16.84 1.74 -8.08
CA MET A 37 16.82 1.50 -9.53
C MET A 37 15.40 1.49 -10.08
N ILE A 38 14.45 0.81 -9.41
CA ILE A 38 13.04 0.78 -9.82
C ILE A 38 12.45 2.19 -9.82
N VAL A 39 12.59 2.92 -8.71
CA VAL A 39 12.06 4.30 -8.58
C VAL A 39 12.64 5.22 -9.67
N SER A 40 13.93 5.12 -9.94
CA SER A 40 14.57 5.91 -11.01
C SER A 40 14.14 5.47 -12.41
N HIS A 41 14.03 4.17 -12.67
CA HIS A 41 13.71 3.62 -13.99
C HIS A 41 12.29 4.01 -14.44
N PHE A 42 11.35 4.06 -13.51
CA PHE A 42 9.97 4.48 -13.79
C PHE A 42 9.74 5.99 -13.64
N ALA A 43 10.81 6.79 -13.52
CA ALA A 43 10.75 8.24 -13.37
C ALA A 43 9.89 8.70 -12.17
N TRP A 44 9.94 7.96 -11.06
CA TRP A 44 9.25 8.31 -9.81
C TRP A 44 10.13 9.12 -8.85
N SER A 45 11.37 9.43 -9.25
CA SER A 45 12.32 10.20 -8.44
C SER A 45 11.82 11.60 -8.08
N ASP A 46 10.93 12.20 -8.87
CA ASP A 46 10.32 13.49 -8.57
C ASP A 46 9.51 13.45 -7.26
N GLY A 47 9.01 12.27 -6.86
CA GLY A 47 8.31 12.04 -5.61
C GLY A 47 9.23 11.92 -4.38
N LEU A 48 10.54 11.89 -4.55
CA LEU A 48 11.51 11.81 -3.45
C LEU A 48 11.85 13.22 -2.92
N PRO A 49 12.13 13.36 -1.61
CA PRO A 49 12.74 14.58 -1.09
C PRO A 49 14.18 14.72 -1.60
N LYS A 50 14.78 15.91 -1.41
CA LYS A 50 16.16 16.20 -1.84
C LYS A 50 17.20 15.22 -1.28
N GLU A 51 17.00 14.81 -0.04
CA GLU A 51 17.84 13.82 0.66
C GLU A 51 16.97 12.63 1.06
N PRO A 52 16.76 11.67 0.14
CA PRO A 52 15.86 10.55 0.39
C PRO A 52 16.45 9.57 1.39
N ALA A 53 15.65 9.25 2.40
CA ALA A 53 15.88 8.13 3.31
C ALA A 53 15.24 6.85 2.76
N ASP A 54 15.64 5.72 3.33
CA ASP A 54 15.13 4.40 2.94
C ASP A 54 13.59 4.32 2.94
N ARG A 55 12.95 4.96 3.94
CA ARG A 55 11.48 5.04 4.04
C ARG A 55 10.81 5.73 2.85
N ASP A 56 11.48 6.68 2.20
CA ASP A 56 10.87 7.46 1.12
C ASP A 56 10.69 6.60 -0.14
N TYR A 57 11.67 5.72 -0.41
CA TYR A 57 11.55 4.67 -1.42
C TYR A 57 10.44 3.67 -1.09
N LEU A 58 10.31 3.28 0.19
CA LEU A 58 9.25 2.36 0.63
C LEU A 58 7.85 2.98 0.54
N ILE A 59 7.69 4.29 0.73
CA ILE A 59 6.39 4.95 0.54
C ILE A 59 5.98 4.89 -0.93
N ILE A 60 6.90 5.23 -1.85
CA ILE A 60 6.66 5.13 -3.29
C ILE A 60 6.34 3.68 -3.66
N LEU A 61 7.22 2.74 -3.32
CA LEU A 61 7.06 1.32 -3.66
C LEU A 61 5.90 0.65 -2.92
N GLY A 62 5.48 1.16 -1.76
CA GLY A 62 4.29 0.70 -1.04
C GLY A 62 3.00 1.03 -1.76
N GLY A 63 2.98 2.12 -2.55
CA GLY A 63 1.83 2.49 -3.37
C GLY A 63 0.66 3.09 -2.59
N GLN A 64 0.85 3.44 -1.32
CA GLN A 64 -0.13 4.15 -0.52
C GLN A 64 -0.33 5.56 -1.07
N ARG A 65 -1.58 5.99 -1.22
CA ARG A 65 -1.96 7.27 -1.83
C ARG A 65 -2.95 8.05 -0.98
N THR A 66 -2.82 7.92 0.34
CA THR A 66 -3.52 8.77 1.31
C THR A 66 -2.48 9.52 2.13
N PHE A 67 -2.45 10.84 2.00
CA PHE A 67 -1.48 11.72 2.65
C PHE A 67 -2.20 12.84 3.38
N ARG A 68 -2.09 12.86 4.71
CA ARG A 68 -2.66 13.88 5.58
C ARG A 68 -1.57 14.86 6.02
N TYR A 69 -1.91 16.14 6.00
CA TYR A 69 -1.07 17.23 6.45
C TYR A 69 -1.82 18.05 7.50
N GLU A 70 -1.15 18.23 8.63
CA GLU A 70 -1.58 19.13 9.69
C GLU A 70 -1.20 20.55 9.27
N ALA A 71 -2.17 21.47 9.26
CA ALA A 71 -1.99 22.79 8.65
C ALA A 71 -0.92 23.62 9.37
N GLU A 72 -0.83 23.49 10.69
CA GLU A 72 0.16 24.12 11.55
C GLU A 72 1.59 23.62 11.31
N ASN A 73 1.76 22.47 10.65
CA ASN A 73 3.09 21.96 10.28
C ASN A 73 3.48 22.26 8.83
N ALA A 74 2.51 22.58 7.96
CA ALA A 74 2.72 22.71 6.53
C ALA A 74 2.80 24.16 6.02
N TYR A 75 2.38 25.14 6.82
CA TYR A 75 2.35 26.55 6.44
C TYR A 75 3.71 27.23 6.51
N ASN A 76 3.81 28.46 5.96
CA ASN A 76 5.03 29.24 6.05
C ASN A 76 4.95 30.28 7.19
N PRO A 77 5.56 30.00 8.37
CA PRO A 77 5.48 30.89 9.52
C PRO A 77 6.17 32.26 9.32
N LYS A 78 6.99 32.41 8.26
CA LYS A 78 7.71 33.66 7.99
C LYS A 78 6.92 34.65 7.16
N THR A 79 6.01 34.16 6.31
CA THR A 79 5.31 34.99 5.32
C THR A 79 3.82 35.03 5.51
N ASP A 80 3.24 34.04 6.18
CA ASP A 80 1.80 33.90 6.26
C ASP A 80 1.26 34.65 7.48
N ASN A 81 0.26 35.51 7.26
CA ASN A 81 -0.38 36.27 8.32
C ASN A 81 -1.53 35.47 8.96
N VAL A 82 -1.16 34.38 9.62
CA VAL A 82 -2.08 33.46 10.33
C VAL A 82 -1.60 33.22 11.74
N THR A 83 -2.50 32.85 12.65
CA THR A 83 -2.17 32.47 14.03
C THR A 83 -2.34 30.96 14.20
N VAL A 84 -1.39 30.31 14.87
CA VAL A 84 -1.59 28.92 15.32
C VAL A 84 -2.35 28.94 16.64
N ALA A 85 -3.55 28.35 16.64
CA ALA A 85 -4.38 28.21 17.83
C ALA A 85 -4.35 26.77 18.33
N GLU A 86 -4.32 26.59 19.66
CA GLU A 86 -4.19 25.27 20.31
C GLU A 86 -5.39 24.93 21.21
N TYR A 87 -6.44 25.77 21.19
CA TYR A 87 -7.62 25.58 22.03
C TYR A 87 -8.75 24.87 21.26
N SER A 88 -9.53 24.07 21.98
CA SER A 88 -10.58 23.18 21.44
C SER A 88 -11.99 23.80 21.42
N LEU A 89 -12.08 25.13 21.45
CA LEU A 89 -13.37 25.86 21.51
C LEU A 89 -14.31 25.53 20.33
N TYR A 90 -13.73 25.14 19.17
CA TYR A 90 -14.47 24.85 17.94
C TYR A 90 -14.56 23.36 17.61
N GLY A 91 -14.42 22.51 18.63
CA GLY A 91 -14.42 21.05 18.51
C GLY A 91 -13.01 20.46 18.62
N ARG A 92 -12.93 19.14 18.41
CA ARG A 92 -11.64 18.43 18.36
C ARG A 92 -10.95 18.75 17.04
N PHE A 93 -9.68 19.13 17.13
CA PHE A 93 -8.75 19.32 16.02
C PHE A 93 -7.63 18.28 16.13
N SER A 94 -6.88 18.04 15.05
CA SER A 94 -5.77 17.08 15.02
C SER A 94 -4.42 17.75 15.30
N GLY A 95 -3.37 16.97 15.44
CA GLY A 95 -2.03 17.52 15.62
C GLY A 95 -1.87 18.30 16.94
N LYS A 96 -1.15 19.42 16.87
CA LYS A 96 -0.85 20.28 18.03
C LYS A 96 -1.64 21.58 18.04
N GLY A 97 -2.14 22.00 16.88
CA GLY A 97 -2.89 23.24 16.73
C GLY A 97 -3.58 23.30 15.37
N TRP A 98 -4.13 24.46 15.05
CA TRP A 98 -4.79 24.73 13.78
C TRP A 98 -4.56 26.19 13.37
N LEU A 99 -4.68 26.49 12.08
CA LEU A 99 -4.47 27.84 11.56
C LEU A 99 -5.73 28.68 11.64
N LEU A 100 -5.64 29.82 12.32
CA LEU A 100 -6.67 30.83 12.42
C LEU A 100 -6.34 32.03 11.53
N GLY A 101 -7.24 32.35 10.61
CA GLY A 101 -7.24 33.63 9.91
C GLY A 101 -7.63 34.77 10.85
N VAL A 102 -7.05 35.96 10.61
CA VAL A 102 -7.31 37.15 11.43
C VAL A 102 -8.66 37.82 11.07
N SER A 103 -8.87 39.07 11.48
CA SER A 103 -10.12 39.82 11.24
C SER A 103 -10.43 40.13 9.77
N GLU A 104 -9.48 39.91 8.87
CA GLU A 104 -9.60 40.15 7.43
C GLU A 104 -9.26 38.89 6.64
N LYS A 105 -9.51 38.90 5.32
CA LYS A 105 -9.10 37.80 4.45
C LYS A 105 -7.58 37.68 4.48
N THR A 106 -7.09 36.48 4.79
CA THR A 106 -5.66 36.19 4.93
C THR A 106 -5.23 35.12 3.95
N SER A 107 -3.94 35.08 3.61
CA SER A 107 -3.38 34.04 2.75
C SER A 107 -2.44 33.16 3.56
N ALA A 108 -2.61 31.85 3.45
CA ALA A 108 -1.66 30.86 3.91
C ALA A 108 -1.06 30.14 2.70
N ASN A 109 0.23 29.80 2.78
CA ASN A 109 0.96 29.09 1.73
C ASN A 109 1.49 27.79 2.31
N PHE A 110 0.98 26.66 1.80
CA PHE A 110 1.43 25.34 2.19
C PHE A 110 2.42 24.79 1.18
N THR A 111 3.44 24.10 1.69
CA THR A 111 4.38 23.32 0.87
C THR A 111 4.38 21.89 1.37
N VAL A 112 3.91 20.96 0.53
CA VAL A 112 3.77 19.54 0.88
C VAL A 112 4.44 18.65 -0.16
N GLN A 113 4.84 17.44 0.23
CA GLN A 113 5.51 16.48 -0.65
C GLN A 113 4.55 15.33 -0.97
N LEU A 114 4.11 15.18 -2.23
CA LEU A 114 3.37 13.99 -2.67
C LEU A 114 4.30 12.99 -3.37
N PRO A 115 4.56 11.81 -2.79
CA PRO A 115 5.50 10.84 -3.38
C PRO A 115 5.02 10.20 -4.68
N ILE A 116 3.70 10.19 -4.92
CA ILE A 116 3.10 9.49 -6.05
C ILE A 116 2.13 10.44 -6.76
N GLY A 117 2.27 10.61 -8.07
CA GLY A 117 1.36 11.43 -8.87
C GLY A 117 0.00 10.76 -9.13
N GLY A 118 -0.88 11.48 -9.81
CA GLY A 118 -2.15 10.98 -10.30
C GLY A 118 -3.34 11.86 -9.88
N VAL A 119 -4.55 11.33 -9.98
CA VAL A 119 -5.76 12.04 -9.56
C VAL A 119 -6.06 11.70 -8.10
N TYR A 120 -6.20 12.73 -7.27
CA TYR A 120 -6.52 12.64 -5.83
C TYR A 120 -7.79 13.44 -5.53
N SER A 121 -8.61 12.96 -4.59
CA SER A 121 -9.59 13.79 -3.88
C SER A 121 -8.86 14.59 -2.81
N LEU A 122 -9.00 15.91 -2.84
CA LEU A 122 -8.53 16.78 -1.76
C LEU A 122 -9.68 17.04 -0.80
N LYS A 123 -9.43 16.80 0.47
CA LYS A 123 -10.34 17.16 1.56
C LYS A 123 -9.65 18.06 2.55
N ALA A 124 -10.39 18.92 3.23
CA ALA A 124 -9.87 19.75 4.30
C ALA A 124 -10.81 19.77 5.50
N ALA A 125 -10.25 19.78 6.71
CA ALA A 125 -10.97 20.06 7.93
C ALA A 125 -10.92 21.57 8.18
N VAL A 126 -12.05 22.26 7.95
CA VAL A 126 -12.12 23.73 8.02
C VAL A 126 -13.26 24.21 8.91
N LYS A 127 -13.13 25.45 9.39
CA LYS A 127 -14.15 26.19 10.15
C LYS A 127 -14.42 27.53 9.45
N GLY A 128 -15.69 27.84 9.18
CA GLY A 128 -16.11 29.03 8.45
C GLY A 128 -16.31 28.80 6.95
N ASP A 129 -16.79 29.82 6.24
CA ASP A 129 -17.20 29.74 4.83
C ASP A 129 -16.44 30.75 3.96
N GLY A 130 -16.25 30.42 2.68
CA GLY A 130 -15.59 31.28 1.70
C GLY A 130 -14.09 31.06 1.53
N PHE A 131 -13.59 29.85 1.78
CA PHE A 131 -12.20 29.49 1.48
C PHE A 131 -11.99 29.35 -0.03
N ILE A 132 -10.83 29.81 -0.51
CA ILE A 132 -10.37 29.61 -1.89
C ILE A 132 -9.01 28.94 -1.84
N TRP A 133 -8.95 27.71 -2.32
CA TRP A 133 -7.73 26.90 -2.40
C TRP A 133 -7.21 26.93 -3.83
N GLU A 134 -5.97 27.37 -4.01
CA GLU A 134 -5.28 27.38 -5.29
C GLU A 134 -4.22 26.26 -5.28
N VAL A 135 -4.41 25.26 -6.12
CA VAL A 135 -3.50 24.12 -6.31
C VAL A 135 -3.10 24.04 -7.77
N ASP A 136 -1.81 24.14 -8.08
CA ASP A 136 -1.28 24.17 -9.45
C ASP A 136 -2.01 25.19 -10.36
N GLY A 137 -2.35 26.36 -9.80
CA GLY A 137 -3.04 27.45 -10.51
C GLY A 137 -4.54 27.24 -10.74
N LYS A 138 -5.15 26.19 -10.18
CA LYS A 138 -6.60 25.96 -10.20
C LYS A 138 -7.22 26.29 -8.86
N GLU A 139 -8.34 27.02 -8.91
CA GLU A 139 -9.10 27.40 -7.72
C GLU A 139 -10.18 26.38 -7.36
N TYR A 140 -10.28 26.08 -6.07
CA TYR A 140 -11.27 25.22 -5.45
C TYR A 140 -11.92 25.98 -4.30
N LYS A 141 -13.25 26.08 -4.32
CA LYS A 141 -14.00 26.77 -3.25
C LYS A 141 -14.41 25.76 -2.20
N ALA A 142 -14.21 26.12 -0.93
CA ALA A 142 -14.55 25.28 0.20
C ALA A 142 -15.17 26.12 1.31
N GLY A 143 -16.01 25.50 2.12
CA GLY A 143 -16.66 26.20 3.21
C GLY A 143 -17.48 25.26 4.07
N SER A 144 -17.58 25.60 5.35
CA SER A 144 -18.48 24.96 6.28
C SER A 144 -19.32 26.00 7.00
N THR A 145 -20.64 25.80 6.96
CA THR A 145 -21.59 26.59 7.74
C THR A 145 -21.65 26.16 9.21
N SER A 146 -20.86 25.15 9.62
CA SER A 146 -20.78 24.73 11.02
C SER A 146 -20.01 25.72 11.89
N GLY A 147 -20.44 25.88 13.15
CA GLY A 147 -19.70 26.64 14.14
C GLY A 147 -18.37 26.00 14.58
N GLY A 148 -18.12 24.73 14.21
CA GLY A 148 -16.89 23.98 14.48
C GLY A 148 -16.24 23.44 13.21
N PHE A 149 -15.14 22.70 13.38
CA PHE A 149 -14.45 22.04 12.27
C PHE A 149 -15.30 20.99 11.58
N LYS A 150 -15.26 20.98 10.24
CA LYS A 150 -15.91 19.96 9.42
C LYS A 150 -15.02 19.60 8.24
N GLU A 151 -14.99 18.31 7.91
CA GLU A 151 -14.37 17.84 6.67
C GLU A 151 -15.21 18.27 5.47
N VAL A 152 -14.58 18.97 4.53
CA VAL A 152 -15.17 19.40 3.26
C VAL A 152 -14.39 18.77 2.11
N ASP A 153 -15.11 18.34 1.08
CA ASP A 153 -14.52 17.80 -0.15
C ASP A 153 -14.31 18.93 -1.15
N LEU A 154 -13.06 19.13 -1.57
CA LEU A 154 -12.68 20.14 -2.55
C LEU A 154 -12.72 19.56 -3.98
N GLY A 155 -12.88 18.24 -4.11
CA GLY A 155 -13.01 17.54 -5.36
C GLY A 155 -11.73 16.84 -5.84
N ALA A 156 -11.81 16.29 -7.04
CA ALA A 156 -10.72 15.55 -7.66
C ALA A 156 -9.74 16.48 -8.39
N MET A 157 -8.44 16.26 -8.20
CA MET A 157 -7.37 17.04 -8.82
C MET A 157 -6.23 16.17 -9.34
N PRO A 158 -5.75 16.41 -10.57
CA PRO A 158 -4.53 15.80 -11.07
C PRO A 158 -3.34 16.53 -10.45
N VAL A 159 -2.45 15.77 -9.81
CA VAL A 159 -1.22 16.29 -9.19
C VAL A 159 -0.02 15.51 -9.72
N LYS A 160 1.08 16.23 -9.93
CA LYS A 160 2.38 15.62 -10.24
C LYS A 160 3.03 15.11 -8.94
N PRO A 161 3.85 14.05 -9.00
CA PRO A 161 4.68 13.70 -7.85
C PRO A 161 5.66 14.85 -7.54
N GLY A 162 5.98 15.03 -6.27
CA GLY A 162 6.94 16.02 -5.79
C GLY A 162 6.37 17.06 -4.84
N VAL A 163 7.08 18.18 -4.75
CA VAL A 163 6.68 19.30 -3.91
C VAL A 163 5.52 20.04 -4.57
N ILE A 164 4.41 20.14 -3.85
CA ILE A 164 3.22 20.87 -4.25
C ILE A 164 3.11 22.13 -3.39
N LYS A 165 2.83 23.23 -4.07
CA LYS A 165 2.54 24.52 -3.43
C LYS A 165 1.05 24.77 -3.49
N ILE A 166 0.47 25.05 -2.34
CA ILE A 166 -0.96 25.32 -2.19
C ILE A 166 -1.08 26.70 -1.58
N LYS A 167 -1.84 27.59 -2.22
CA LYS A 167 -2.16 28.90 -1.64
C LYS A 167 -3.62 28.87 -1.21
N VAL A 168 -3.91 29.27 0.01
CA VAL A 168 -5.27 29.31 0.52
C VAL A 168 -5.62 30.71 0.97
N THR A 169 -6.71 31.25 0.44
CA THR A 169 -7.35 32.45 0.97
C THR A 169 -8.32 32.03 2.06
N ILE A 170 -8.00 32.39 3.30
CA ILE A 170 -8.77 32.10 4.50
C ILE A 170 -9.73 33.28 4.73
N PRO A 171 -11.05 33.03 4.88
CA PRO A 171 -12.02 34.07 5.22
C PRO A 171 -11.75 34.62 6.64
N PRO A 172 -12.27 35.81 6.98
CA PRO A 172 -12.16 36.35 8.33
C PRO A 172 -12.59 35.34 9.40
N GLN A 173 -11.77 35.14 10.43
CA GLN A 173 -11.99 34.16 11.51
C GLN A 173 -12.12 32.70 11.05
N GLY A 174 -11.74 32.38 9.80
CA GLY A 174 -11.70 31.03 9.27
C GLY A 174 -10.61 30.19 9.94
N GLY A 175 -10.85 28.89 10.09
CA GLY A 175 -9.90 27.93 10.64
C GLY A 175 -9.55 26.82 9.65
N ILE A 176 -8.28 26.40 9.58
CA ILE A 176 -7.84 25.18 8.89
C ILE A 176 -7.11 24.30 9.89
N ASP A 177 -7.64 23.10 10.13
CA ASP A 177 -7.02 22.09 10.99
C ASP A 177 -6.04 21.24 10.17
N SER A 178 -6.56 20.53 9.16
CA SER A 178 -5.77 19.62 8.34
C SER A 178 -6.33 19.51 6.93
N PHE A 179 -5.54 18.95 6.02
CA PHE A 179 -6.01 18.57 4.68
C PHE A 179 -5.41 17.23 4.25
N THR A 180 -6.16 16.49 3.44
CA THR A 180 -5.83 15.13 3.02
C THR A 180 -5.96 14.98 1.53
N PHE A 181 -4.90 14.48 0.89
CA PHE A 181 -4.95 13.96 -0.47
C PHE A 181 -5.23 12.47 -0.41
N SER A 182 -6.31 12.00 -1.02
CA SER A 182 -6.69 10.59 -1.05
C SER A 182 -6.93 10.10 -2.48
N ALA A 183 -6.32 8.99 -2.85
CA ALA A 183 -6.59 8.27 -4.08
C ALA A 183 -6.56 6.75 -3.85
N LYS A 184 -7.00 5.98 -4.84
CA LYS A 184 -6.90 4.52 -4.78
C LYS A 184 -5.42 4.11 -4.74
N ASP A 185 -5.06 3.33 -3.72
CA ASP A 185 -3.72 2.77 -3.56
C ASP A 185 -3.33 1.89 -4.76
N TYR A 186 -2.04 1.91 -5.10
CA TYR A 186 -1.45 0.94 -6.00
C TYR A 186 -1.14 -0.36 -5.27
N ASN A 187 -1.05 -1.46 -6.01
CA ASN A 187 -0.45 -2.67 -5.45
C ASN A 187 1.01 -2.38 -5.06
N PRO A 188 1.46 -2.84 -3.89
CA PRO A 188 2.83 -2.64 -3.45
C PRO A 188 3.78 -3.38 -4.40
N ILE A 189 4.98 -2.82 -4.57
CA ILE A 189 6.12 -3.42 -5.27
C ILE A 189 7.13 -3.81 -4.21
N GLN A 190 7.13 -5.07 -3.81
CA GLN A 190 8.04 -5.55 -2.76
C GLN A 190 8.29 -7.05 -2.83
N PRO A 191 9.41 -7.54 -2.27
CA PRO A 191 9.60 -8.96 -2.03
C PRO A 191 8.46 -9.54 -1.18
N PHE A 192 8.25 -10.85 -1.27
CA PHE A 192 7.20 -11.53 -0.51
C PHE A 192 7.43 -11.41 1.01
N THR A 193 8.66 -11.28 1.48
CA THR A 193 8.94 -11.06 2.92
C THR A 193 9.13 -9.59 3.28
N GLY A 194 8.76 -8.66 2.39
CA GLY A 194 9.08 -7.25 2.51
C GLY A 194 10.54 -6.94 2.19
N TRP A 195 10.85 -5.65 2.11
CA TRP A 195 12.17 -5.14 1.77
C TRP A 195 13.18 -5.30 2.91
N ARG A 196 14.39 -5.78 2.59
CA ARG A 196 15.53 -5.87 3.52
C ARG A 196 16.75 -5.19 2.92
N PHE A 197 16.78 -3.87 3.02
CA PHE A 197 17.70 -3.00 2.27
C PHE A 197 19.19 -3.27 2.46
N LYS A 198 19.59 -3.85 3.61
CA LYS A 198 20.99 -4.21 3.88
C LYS A 198 21.39 -5.58 3.31
N GLU A 199 20.42 -6.40 2.91
CA GLU A 199 20.71 -7.73 2.37
C GLU A 199 21.09 -7.64 0.88
N PRO A 200 21.99 -8.53 0.41
CA PRO A 200 22.24 -8.70 -1.02
C PRO A 200 20.97 -9.02 -1.79
N LEU A 201 20.87 -8.55 -3.02
CA LEU A 201 19.82 -8.98 -3.93
C LEU A 201 20.11 -10.39 -4.44
N THR A 202 19.20 -11.33 -4.17
CA THR A 202 19.30 -12.70 -4.71
C THR A 202 18.33 -12.91 -5.88
N THR A 203 18.54 -13.99 -6.65
CA THR A 203 17.67 -14.38 -7.77
C THR A 203 16.21 -14.54 -7.31
N ALA A 204 15.98 -15.17 -6.16
CA ALA A 204 14.64 -15.33 -5.59
C ALA A 204 13.98 -13.98 -5.28
N ARG A 205 14.72 -13.04 -4.67
CA ARG A 205 14.17 -11.72 -4.31
C ARG A 205 13.87 -10.87 -5.54
N LEU A 206 14.74 -10.93 -6.57
CA LEU A 206 14.45 -10.30 -7.85
C LEU A 206 13.17 -10.87 -8.48
N ALA A 207 12.98 -12.19 -8.42
CA ALA A 207 11.78 -12.84 -8.95
C ALA A 207 10.50 -12.40 -8.24
N GLU A 208 10.51 -12.35 -6.91
CA GLU A 208 9.38 -11.86 -6.11
C GLU A 208 9.01 -10.41 -6.47
N VAL A 209 10.00 -9.52 -6.58
CA VAL A 209 9.78 -8.12 -7.00
C VAL A 209 9.28 -8.05 -8.44
N GLY A 210 9.76 -8.93 -9.32
CA GLY A 210 9.29 -9.04 -10.71
C GLY A 210 7.81 -9.40 -10.79
N VAL A 211 7.36 -10.41 -10.04
CA VAL A 211 5.93 -10.78 -9.95
C VAL A 211 5.10 -9.60 -9.43
N SER A 212 5.62 -8.88 -8.43
CA SER A 212 4.99 -7.68 -7.86
C SER A 212 4.86 -6.55 -8.90
N LEU A 213 5.92 -6.27 -9.65
CA LEU A 213 5.95 -5.25 -10.71
C LEU A 213 4.94 -5.57 -11.82
N MET A 214 4.86 -6.83 -12.22
CA MET A 214 3.95 -7.30 -13.28
C MET A 214 2.52 -7.48 -12.79
N ASN A 215 2.28 -7.48 -11.48
CA ASN A 215 0.98 -7.74 -10.84
C ASN A 215 0.35 -9.09 -11.25
N ILE A 216 1.18 -10.13 -11.36
CA ILE A 216 0.77 -11.47 -11.87
C ILE A 216 0.68 -12.55 -10.78
N TYR A 217 0.47 -12.16 -9.51
CA TYR A 217 0.31 -13.12 -8.41
C TYR A 217 -0.79 -14.17 -8.63
N HIS A 218 -1.81 -13.84 -9.43
CA HIS A 218 -2.90 -14.75 -9.80
C HIS A 218 -2.43 -15.95 -10.65
N GLN A 219 -1.25 -15.87 -11.26
CA GLN A 219 -0.65 -16.92 -12.09
C GLN A 219 0.24 -17.87 -11.29
N LEU A 220 0.45 -17.60 -9.99
CA LEU A 220 1.14 -18.56 -9.12
C LEU A 220 0.31 -19.86 -9.04
N PRO A 221 0.98 -21.02 -9.00
CA PRO A 221 0.30 -22.31 -8.95
C PRO A 221 -0.56 -22.43 -7.67
N GLU A 222 -1.64 -23.19 -7.72
CA GLU A 222 -2.41 -23.50 -6.50
C GLU A 222 -1.74 -24.61 -5.70
N VAL A 223 -1.68 -24.46 -4.38
CA VAL A 223 -1.19 -25.51 -3.49
C VAL A 223 -2.32 -26.52 -3.30
N LYS A 224 -2.40 -27.51 -4.17
CA LYS A 224 -3.46 -28.53 -4.17
C LYS A 224 -3.45 -29.48 -2.96
N LYS A 225 -2.38 -29.46 -2.16
CA LYS A 225 -2.25 -30.32 -0.97
C LYS A 225 -3.12 -29.85 0.20
N ASP A 226 -3.55 -28.60 0.18
CA ASP A 226 -4.44 -28.04 1.19
C ASP A 226 -5.86 -28.03 0.60
N ILE A 227 -6.76 -28.84 1.17
CA ILE A 227 -8.21 -28.69 0.91
C ILE A 227 -8.54 -27.22 1.19
N PRO A 228 -9.25 -26.48 0.30
CA PRO A 228 -9.60 -25.10 0.57
C PRO A 228 -10.24 -25.03 1.94
N ALA A 229 -9.59 -24.31 2.85
CA ALA A 229 -10.14 -24.14 4.17
C ALA A 229 -11.42 -23.32 4.00
N SER A 230 -12.54 -23.93 4.39
CA SER A 230 -13.87 -23.34 4.30
C SER A 230 -14.30 -22.92 5.68
N VAL A 231 -14.82 -21.70 5.79
CA VAL A 231 -15.30 -21.15 7.04
C VAL A 231 -16.74 -20.69 6.83
N ALA A 232 -17.66 -21.35 7.53
CA ALA A 232 -19.07 -20.99 7.55
C ALA A 232 -19.25 -19.62 8.20
N ALA A 233 -19.89 -18.69 7.50
CA ALA A 233 -20.04 -17.33 7.97
C ALA A 233 -20.86 -17.24 9.25
N VAL A 234 -21.89 -18.08 9.37
CA VAL A 234 -22.75 -18.15 10.56
C VAL A 234 -21.99 -18.57 11.83
N ASP A 235 -20.89 -19.31 11.69
CA ASP A 235 -20.12 -19.83 12.83
C ASP A 235 -19.05 -18.85 13.32
N VAL A 236 -18.55 -17.96 12.46
CA VAL A 236 -17.41 -17.08 12.80
C VAL A 236 -17.72 -15.60 12.77
N ALA A 237 -18.81 -15.17 12.12
CA ALA A 237 -19.10 -13.75 12.02
C ALA A 237 -19.25 -13.12 13.40
N LEU A 238 -18.64 -11.95 13.57
CA LEU A 238 -18.88 -11.16 14.78
C LEU A 238 -20.37 -10.78 14.86
N PRO A 239 -20.94 -10.69 16.07
CA PRO A 239 -22.35 -10.36 16.25
C PRO A 239 -22.76 -9.09 15.51
N THR A 240 -23.83 -9.16 14.74
CA THR A 240 -24.42 -8.03 14.02
C THR A 240 -25.94 -8.10 14.12
N GLN A 241 -26.61 -6.93 14.12
CA GLN A 241 -28.07 -6.85 14.13
C GLN A 241 -28.67 -6.81 12.72
N ASP A 242 -27.84 -6.54 11.71
CA ASP A 242 -28.32 -6.26 10.35
C ASP A 242 -28.28 -7.51 9.44
N ALA A 243 -27.71 -8.62 9.92
CA ALA A 243 -27.76 -9.92 9.24
C ALA A 243 -28.16 -11.04 10.21
N MET A 244 -29.07 -11.90 9.77
CA MET A 244 -29.62 -13.00 10.58
C MET A 244 -29.40 -14.36 9.92
N PRO A 245 -29.16 -15.43 10.69
CA PRO A 245 -29.10 -16.78 10.16
C PRO A 245 -30.42 -17.20 9.50
N THR A 246 -30.33 -17.88 8.37
CA THR A 246 -31.49 -18.43 7.65
C THR A 246 -31.16 -19.77 7.00
N LYS A 247 -32.21 -20.55 6.70
CA LYS A 247 -32.14 -21.86 6.02
C LYS A 247 -32.86 -21.85 4.67
N ILE A 248 -33.16 -20.67 4.14
CA ILE A 248 -33.81 -20.51 2.84
C ILE A 248 -32.93 -21.11 1.75
N ASN A 249 -33.49 -22.02 0.96
CA ASN A 249 -32.78 -22.77 -0.10
C ASN A 249 -33.25 -22.42 -1.53
N TYR A 250 -34.40 -21.76 -1.69
CA TYR A 250 -34.90 -21.36 -3.02
C TYR A 250 -34.05 -20.26 -3.68
N LEU A 251 -33.14 -19.63 -2.91
CA LEU A 251 -32.16 -18.65 -3.39
C LEU A 251 -30.82 -19.29 -3.77
N GLY A 252 -30.74 -20.62 -3.83
CA GLY A 252 -29.54 -21.38 -4.12
C GLY A 252 -29.17 -22.32 -2.98
N ALA A 253 -28.44 -23.39 -3.33
CA ALA A 253 -27.93 -24.33 -2.33
C ALA A 253 -26.88 -23.66 -1.43
N PHE A 254 -26.84 -24.05 -0.17
CA PHE A 254 -25.83 -23.65 0.82
C PHE A 254 -25.18 -24.91 1.44
N LYS A 255 -23.94 -24.80 1.92
CA LYS A 255 -23.18 -25.92 2.53
C LYS A 255 -23.21 -25.91 4.05
N SER A 256 -23.26 -24.73 4.66
CA SER A 256 -23.25 -24.59 6.12
C SER A 256 -24.58 -25.04 6.74
N HIS A 257 -24.69 -25.08 8.06
CA HIS A 257 -25.95 -25.44 8.72
C HIS A 257 -27.04 -24.35 8.60
N ALA A 258 -26.62 -23.11 8.31
CA ALA A 258 -27.42 -21.93 7.97
C ALA A 258 -26.50 -20.91 7.26
N TRP A 259 -27.07 -19.88 6.62
CA TRP A 259 -26.31 -18.78 6.03
C TRP A 259 -26.81 -17.43 6.57
N LEU A 260 -25.95 -16.41 6.56
CA LEU A 260 -26.30 -15.07 7.02
C LEU A 260 -27.00 -14.30 5.92
N ARG A 261 -28.15 -13.69 6.22
CA ARG A 261 -28.92 -12.86 5.29
C ARG A 261 -29.18 -11.48 5.86
N ALA A 262 -28.86 -10.46 5.08
CA ALA A 262 -29.15 -9.07 5.39
C ALA A 262 -30.64 -8.73 5.19
N ASP A 263 -31.11 -7.70 5.89
CA ASP A 263 -32.45 -7.14 5.66
C ASP A 263 -32.47 -6.15 4.46
N PHE A 264 -33.53 -5.36 4.32
CA PHE A 264 -33.71 -4.39 3.24
C PHE A 264 -32.72 -3.21 3.28
N ARG A 265 -31.97 -3.02 4.36
CA ARG A 265 -30.95 -1.97 4.51
C ARG A 265 -29.56 -2.45 4.09
N GLY A 266 -29.38 -3.76 3.92
CA GLY A 266 -28.06 -4.37 3.77
C GLY A 266 -27.38 -4.57 5.12
N ALA A 267 -26.16 -5.10 5.12
CA ALA A 267 -25.42 -5.36 6.34
C ALA A 267 -23.92 -5.21 6.12
N THR A 268 -23.18 -4.87 7.18
CA THR A 268 -21.72 -5.06 7.23
C THR A 268 -21.43 -6.21 8.18
N ILE A 269 -20.77 -7.24 7.68
CA ILE A 269 -20.36 -8.41 8.46
C ILE A 269 -18.83 -8.44 8.57
N GLN A 270 -18.34 -8.85 9.73
CA GLN A 270 -16.91 -8.99 10.01
C GLN A 270 -16.61 -10.45 10.33
N LEU A 271 -15.66 -11.02 9.61
CA LEU A 271 -15.32 -12.43 9.60
C LEU A 271 -13.84 -12.58 9.97
N PRO A 272 -13.52 -12.92 11.23
CA PRO A 272 -12.17 -13.31 11.59
C PRO A 272 -11.82 -14.63 10.89
N ILE A 273 -10.78 -14.60 10.07
CA ILE A 273 -10.26 -15.74 9.31
C ILE A 273 -8.86 -16.10 9.82
N LYS A 274 -8.65 -17.39 10.12
CA LYS A 274 -7.35 -17.89 10.61
C LYS A 274 -6.62 -18.60 9.48
N VAL A 275 -5.37 -18.21 9.24
CA VAL A 275 -4.48 -18.92 8.29
C VAL A 275 -3.22 -19.39 9.01
N ALA A 276 -2.77 -20.61 8.69
CA ALA A 276 -1.62 -21.21 9.36
C ALA A 276 -0.30 -20.52 8.98
N GLU A 277 -0.16 -20.11 7.72
CA GLU A 277 1.07 -19.55 7.18
C GLU A 277 0.81 -18.25 6.41
N THR A 278 1.73 -17.30 6.54
CA THR A 278 1.74 -16.10 5.71
C THR A 278 1.84 -16.51 4.23
N GLY A 279 0.95 -15.99 3.40
CA GLY A 279 0.76 -16.49 2.04
C GLY A 279 -0.01 -15.52 1.16
N ILE A 280 -0.09 -15.88 -0.13
CA ILE A 280 -1.03 -15.28 -1.07
C ILE A 280 -2.21 -16.24 -1.21
N TYR A 281 -3.41 -15.77 -0.91
CA TYR A 281 -4.64 -16.56 -0.90
C TYR A 281 -5.65 -15.98 -1.88
N GLY A 282 -6.25 -16.84 -2.70
CA GLY A 282 -7.47 -16.54 -3.44
C GLY A 282 -8.66 -16.73 -2.51
N LEU A 283 -9.48 -15.69 -2.36
CA LEU A 283 -10.68 -15.71 -1.53
C LEU A 283 -11.90 -15.82 -2.41
N TRP A 284 -12.75 -16.78 -2.07
CA TRP A 284 -14.03 -17.01 -2.71
C TRP A 284 -15.14 -16.99 -1.66
N ALA A 285 -16.27 -16.39 -1.99
CA ALA A 285 -17.44 -16.33 -1.14
C ALA A 285 -18.61 -17.00 -1.82
N ARG A 286 -19.30 -17.89 -1.10
CA ARG A 286 -20.63 -18.32 -1.53
C ARG A 286 -21.65 -17.30 -1.02
N ALA A 287 -21.99 -16.35 -1.88
CA ALA A 287 -22.70 -15.14 -1.47
C ALA A 287 -23.85 -14.82 -2.43
N LEU A 288 -24.82 -14.08 -1.90
CA LEU A 288 -25.96 -13.53 -2.62
C LEU A 288 -25.84 -12.00 -2.65
N GLY A 289 -25.86 -11.44 -3.85
CA GLY A 289 -25.73 -10.01 -4.11
C GLY A 289 -25.00 -9.76 -5.43
N GLN A 290 -25.56 -8.93 -6.31
CA GLN A 290 -24.94 -8.62 -7.62
C GLN A 290 -23.61 -7.88 -7.48
N ARG A 291 -23.45 -7.12 -6.40
CA ARG A 291 -22.25 -6.36 -6.09
C ARG A 291 -21.87 -6.60 -4.64
N LEU A 292 -20.68 -7.15 -4.44
CA LEU A 292 -20.09 -7.40 -3.14
C LEU A 292 -18.95 -6.42 -2.95
N GLU A 293 -18.93 -5.73 -1.83
CA GLU A 293 -17.87 -4.79 -1.48
C GLU A 293 -17.34 -5.13 -0.10
N GLY A 294 -16.09 -4.84 0.16
CA GLY A 294 -15.50 -5.15 1.46
C GLY A 294 -14.04 -4.79 1.51
N ASP A 295 -13.38 -5.26 2.55
CA ASP A 295 -11.94 -5.17 2.70
C ASP A 295 -11.39 -6.39 3.43
N VAL A 296 -10.12 -6.70 3.18
CA VAL A 296 -9.35 -7.71 3.92
C VAL A 296 -8.18 -7.00 4.56
N ASN A 297 -8.15 -6.95 5.89
CA ASN A 297 -7.18 -6.17 6.66
C ASN A 297 -7.06 -4.71 6.15
N GLY A 298 -8.18 -4.06 5.81
CA GLY A 298 -8.21 -2.70 5.26
C GLY A 298 -7.96 -2.60 3.74
N LYS A 299 -7.59 -3.69 3.05
CA LYS A 299 -7.45 -3.69 1.59
C LYS A 299 -8.81 -3.89 0.92
N ALA A 300 -9.38 -2.79 0.43
CA ALA A 300 -10.69 -2.79 -0.21
C ALA A 300 -10.77 -3.65 -1.49
N PHE A 301 -11.92 -4.27 -1.72
CA PHE A 301 -12.26 -5.00 -2.94
C PHE A 301 -13.70 -4.74 -3.38
N VAL A 302 -13.97 -5.00 -4.66
CA VAL A 302 -15.31 -5.04 -5.25
C VAL A 302 -15.38 -6.26 -6.15
N ALA A 303 -16.40 -7.09 -5.96
CA ALA A 303 -16.65 -8.29 -6.75
C ALA A 303 -18.07 -8.29 -7.34
N ASN A 304 -18.19 -8.87 -8.53
CA ASN A 304 -19.47 -9.02 -9.21
C ASN A 304 -20.07 -10.39 -8.85
N GLY A 305 -21.07 -10.38 -7.97
CA GLY A 305 -21.77 -11.60 -7.56
C GLY A 305 -23.01 -11.88 -8.39
N LYS A 306 -23.94 -12.66 -7.83
CA LYS A 306 -25.18 -13.11 -8.47
C LYS A 306 -26.40 -12.75 -7.61
N PRO A 307 -27.62 -12.64 -8.19
CA PRO A 307 -28.85 -12.43 -7.42
C PRO A 307 -29.33 -13.69 -6.66
N TYR A 308 -28.50 -14.73 -6.60
CA TYR A 308 -28.70 -16.00 -5.88
C TYR A 308 -27.36 -16.41 -5.26
N LEU A 309 -27.39 -17.34 -4.30
CA LEU A 309 -26.19 -17.90 -3.68
C LEU A 309 -25.34 -18.64 -4.71
N ASP A 310 -24.18 -18.07 -5.02
CA ASP A 310 -23.19 -18.66 -5.92
C ASP A 310 -21.77 -18.34 -5.45
N MET A 311 -20.80 -19.10 -5.97
CA MET A 311 -19.39 -18.84 -5.72
C MET A 311 -18.95 -17.58 -6.46
N THR A 312 -18.46 -16.60 -5.71
CA THR A 312 -17.94 -15.33 -6.22
C THR A 312 -16.49 -15.16 -5.79
N GLU A 313 -15.59 -14.90 -6.73
CA GLU A 313 -14.21 -14.56 -6.41
C GLU A 313 -14.15 -13.15 -5.80
N LEU A 314 -13.68 -13.05 -4.56
CA LEU A 314 -13.45 -11.76 -3.89
C LEU A 314 -12.12 -11.12 -4.32
N GLY A 315 -11.17 -11.98 -4.70
CA GLY A 315 -9.87 -11.59 -5.23
C GLY A 315 -8.71 -12.30 -4.54
N LEU A 316 -7.51 -11.77 -4.78
CA LEU A 316 -6.27 -12.33 -4.28
C LEU A 316 -5.66 -11.41 -3.21
N PHE A 317 -5.41 -11.96 -2.03
CA PHE A 317 -4.96 -11.21 -0.87
C PHE A 317 -3.71 -11.84 -0.26
N ARG A 318 -2.83 -10.97 0.25
CA ARG A 318 -1.78 -11.42 1.17
C ARG A 318 -2.39 -11.52 2.55
N LEU A 319 -2.31 -12.70 3.16
CA LEU A 319 -2.72 -12.93 4.54
C LEU A 319 -1.50 -13.26 5.38
N ASP A 320 -1.43 -12.73 6.59
CA ASP A 320 -0.39 -13.05 7.55
C ASP A 320 -0.81 -14.27 8.38
N SER A 321 0.15 -15.07 8.85
CA SER A 321 -0.12 -16.18 9.77
C SER A 321 -0.86 -15.69 11.00
N GLY A 322 -1.89 -16.44 11.42
CA GLY A 322 -2.77 -16.08 12.53
C GLY A 322 -4.11 -15.50 12.06
N GLU A 323 -4.64 -14.55 12.82
CA GLU A 323 -5.95 -13.92 12.59
C GLU A 323 -5.85 -12.79 11.56
N ASN A 324 -6.75 -12.80 10.59
CA ASN A 324 -6.98 -11.74 9.63
C ASN A 324 -8.47 -11.36 9.68
N MET A 325 -8.82 -10.17 9.23
CA MET A 325 -10.20 -9.68 9.23
C MET A 325 -10.70 -9.49 7.82
N LEU A 326 -11.78 -10.19 7.46
CA LEU A 326 -12.57 -9.91 6.27
C LEU A 326 -13.82 -9.12 6.67
N THR A 327 -13.95 -7.91 6.17
CA THR A 327 -15.19 -7.13 6.26
C THR A 327 -15.92 -7.23 4.93
N LEU A 328 -17.18 -7.66 4.95
CA LEU A 328 -18.04 -7.75 3.76
C LEU A 328 -19.30 -6.90 3.95
N LYS A 329 -19.58 -6.02 2.99
CA LYS A 329 -20.81 -5.26 2.87
C LYS A 329 -21.78 -6.04 1.98
N LEU A 330 -22.80 -6.60 2.61
CA LEU A 330 -23.90 -7.27 1.93
C LEU A 330 -24.88 -6.21 1.43
N PRO A 331 -25.30 -6.28 0.15
CA PRO A 331 -26.37 -5.41 -0.34
C PRO A 331 -27.70 -5.74 0.35
N PRO A 332 -28.73 -4.89 0.21
CA PRO A 332 -30.09 -5.21 0.62
C PRO A 332 -30.53 -6.62 0.21
N MET A 333 -31.07 -7.38 1.16
CA MET A 333 -31.49 -8.78 1.00
C MET A 333 -30.37 -9.76 0.62
N GLY A 334 -29.11 -9.30 0.61
CA GLY A 334 -27.90 -10.06 0.33
C GLY A 334 -27.61 -11.11 1.39
N GLY A 335 -26.59 -11.93 1.17
CA GLY A 335 -26.14 -12.85 2.20
C GLY A 335 -24.86 -13.59 1.89
N LEU A 336 -24.41 -14.36 2.88
CA LEU A 336 -23.16 -15.11 2.85
C LEU A 336 -23.33 -16.45 3.56
N ASP A 337 -22.97 -17.53 2.87
CA ASP A 337 -22.94 -18.88 3.42
C ASP A 337 -21.58 -19.22 4.02
N PHE A 338 -20.54 -19.29 3.19
CA PHE A 338 -19.17 -19.55 3.63
C PHE A 338 -18.14 -18.80 2.79
N ILE A 339 -16.92 -18.72 3.32
CA ILE A 339 -15.72 -18.28 2.61
C ILE A 339 -14.81 -19.48 2.39
N GLU A 340 -14.29 -19.64 1.18
CA GLU A 340 -13.23 -20.57 0.81
C GLU A 340 -11.95 -19.76 0.52
N PHE A 341 -10.82 -20.21 1.05
CA PHE A 341 -9.52 -19.63 0.73
C PHE A 341 -8.54 -20.69 0.22
N THR A 342 -7.94 -20.39 -0.93
CA THR A 342 -6.98 -21.26 -1.63
C THR A 342 -5.61 -20.61 -1.64
N ARG A 343 -4.62 -21.30 -1.07
CA ARG A 343 -3.24 -20.83 -1.04
C ARG A 343 -2.57 -20.96 -2.41
N ARG A 344 -1.85 -19.92 -2.83
CA ARG A 344 -0.95 -19.94 -3.97
C ARG A 344 0.45 -20.40 -3.56
N GLY A 345 1.18 -21.03 -4.48
CA GLY A 345 2.58 -21.40 -4.30
C GLY A 345 3.42 -20.15 -4.14
N THR A 346 4.05 -20.00 -2.99
CA THR A 346 4.90 -18.86 -2.64
C THR A 346 6.35 -19.29 -2.39
N SER A 347 6.77 -20.43 -2.93
CA SER A 347 8.18 -20.83 -2.86
C SER A 347 9.03 -19.95 -3.78
N SER A 348 10.33 -19.82 -3.49
CA SER A 348 11.24 -19.07 -4.36
C SER A 348 11.23 -19.58 -5.80
N LEU A 349 11.08 -20.90 -5.99
CA LEU A 349 11.01 -21.51 -7.31
C LEU A 349 9.71 -21.14 -8.05
N ASP A 350 8.58 -21.03 -7.36
CA ASP A 350 7.31 -20.61 -7.97
C ASP A 350 7.43 -19.20 -8.56
N PHE A 351 8.02 -18.27 -7.80
CA PHE A 351 8.27 -16.91 -8.27
C PHE A 351 9.24 -16.89 -9.45
N MET A 352 10.36 -17.62 -9.35
CA MET A 352 11.38 -17.69 -10.40
C MET A 352 10.83 -18.25 -11.71
N ASN A 353 10.09 -19.35 -11.64
CA ASN A 353 9.43 -19.97 -12.80
C ASN A 353 8.46 -18.99 -13.47
N LEU A 354 7.68 -18.27 -12.67
CA LEU A 354 6.68 -17.34 -13.18
C LEU A 354 7.30 -16.16 -13.93
N VAL A 355 8.45 -15.66 -13.50
CA VAL A 355 9.15 -14.56 -14.18
C VAL A 355 10.19 -15.04 -15.23
N GLY A 356 10.37 -16.36 -15.37
CA GLY A 356 11.35 -16.95 -16.27
C GLY A 356 12.80 -16.72 -15.87
N LEU A 357 13.10 -16.67 -14.57
CA LEU A 357 14.46 -16.63 -14.04
C LEU A 357 14.92 -18.06 -13.68
N SER A 358 16.17 -18.38 -14.01
CA SER A 358 16.81 -19.68 -13.73
C SER A 358 18.02 -19.53 -12.81
N GLY A 359 18.50 -20.64 -12.25
CA GLY A 359 19.67 -20.69 -11.36
C GLY A 359 19.32 -20.97 -9.91
N ALA A 360 20.32 -20.83 -9.02
CA ALA A 360 20.13 -21.04 -7.58
C ALA A 360 19.37 -19.87 -6.94
N PRO A 361 18.35 -20.10 -6.10
CA PRO A 361 17.53 -19.04 -5.48
C PRO A 361 18.33 -18.01 -4.67
N ASP A 362 19.42 -18.44 -4.05
CA ASP A 362 20.32 -17.67 -3.19
C ASP A 362 21.47 -16.99 -3.95
N ARG A 363 21.62 -17.25 -5.26
CA ARG A 363 22.62 -16.59 -6.10
C ARG A 363 22.44 -15.06 -6.06
N VAL A 364 23.51 -14.35 -5.74
CA VAL A 364 23.56 -12.88 -5.74
C VAL A 364 23.50 -12.35 -7.18
N ILE A 365 22.67 -11.33 -7.38
CA ILE A 365 22.41 -10.69 -8.67
C ILE A 365 23.29 -9.47 -8.84
N SER A 366 23.85 -9.26 -10.03
CA SER A 366 24.60 -8.05 -10.36
C SER A 366 23.68 -6.87 -10.73
N ALA A 367 24.21 -5.65 -10.67
CA ALA A 367 23.48 -4.45 -11.07
C ALA A 367 23.00 -4.52 -12.54
N ASP A 368 23.81 -5.07 -13.44
CA ASP A 368 23.49 -5.18 -14.87
C ASP A 368 22.38 -6.20 -15.14
N GLU A 369 22.40 -7.34 -14.44
CA GLU A 369 21.33 -8.34 -14.49
C GLU A 369 20.00 -7.74 -14.00
N ALA A 370 20.02 -7.06 -12.85
CA ALA A 370 18.84 -6.40 -12.29
C ALA A 370 18.27 -5.33 -13.24
N LYS A 371 19.14 -4.49 -13.82
CA LYS A 371 18.75 -3.45 -14.78
C LYS A 371 18.12 -4.04 -16.04
N SER A 372 18.73 -5.08 -16.60
CA SER A 372 18.21 -5.79 -17.77
C SER A 372 16.81 -6.37 -17.48
N PHE A 373 16.63 -6.98 -16.30
CA PHE A 373 15.35 -7.54 -15.87
C PHE A 373 14.26 -6.48 -15.73
N VAL A 374 14.53 -5.38 -15.01
CA VAL A 374 13.57 -4.27 -14.82
C VAL A 374 13.19 -3.64 -16.15
N LYS A 375 14.17 -3.42 -17.05
CA LYS A 375 13.92 -2.91 -18.41
C LYS A 375 12.95 -3.82 -19.17
N LYS A 376 13.21 -5.13 -19.22
CA LYS A 376 12.36 -6.12 -19.90
C LYS A 376 10.93 -6.11 -19.37
N ILE A 377 10.73 -5.93 -18.06
CA ILE A 377 9.39 -5.80 -17.48
C ILE A 377 8.72 -4.51 -17.95
N SER A 378 9.41 -3.37 -17.87
CA SER A 378 8.84 -2.05 -18.21
C SER A 378 8.40 -1.93 -19.67
N GLU A 379 9.04 -2.68 -20.58
CA GLU A 379 8.68 -2.71 -22.01
C GLU A 379 7.42 -3.53 -22.29
N LYS A 380 7.10 -4.50 -21.41
CA LYS A 380 6.01 -5.48 -21.64
C LYS A 380 4.78 -5.26 -20.77
N TYR A 381 4.95 -4.69 -19.58
CA TYR A 381 3.88 -4.61 -18.58
C TYR A 381 3.61 -3.15 -18.19
N PRO A 382 2.33 -2.74 -18.14
CA PRO A 382 1.97 -1.42 -17.61
C PRO A 382 2.13 -1.43 -16.08
N VAL A 383 3.22 -0.85 -15.59
CA VAL A 383 3.45 -0.70 -14.14
C VAL A 383 2.83 0.63 -13.67
N ARG A 384 1.80 0.54 -12.81
CA ARG A 384 1.14 1.69 -12.13
C ARG A 384 0.76 2.85 -13.06
N LYS A 385 0.07 2.53 -14.16
CA LYS A 385 -0.55 3.52 -15.05
C LYS A 385 -1.91 3.97 -14.52
#